data_AF-A0A7Y4RJH3-F1
#
_entry.id   AF-A0A7Y4RJH3-F1
#
_cell.length_a   1.000
_cell.length_b   1.000
_cell.length_c   1.000
_cell.angle_alpha   90.00
_cell.angle_beta   90.00
_cell.angle_gamma   90.00
#
_symmetry.space_group_name_H-M   'P 1'
#
loop_
_entity.id
_entity.type
_entity.pdbx_description
1 polymer ?
#
loop_
_entity_poly.entity_id
_entity_poly.type
_entity_poly.pdbx_seq_one_letter_code
_entity_poly.pdbx_strand_id
1 'polypeptide(L)'
;MPSFASPPNPQAYYEQVWNIVRQIPAGKVAAYGQIAKMIPPPNGVEIETYAAFAPRWVGGAMAACPDDVPWQRVINSQGKISERAGAEKQRQLLEEEGIIFDAKDRIDLKKYGWSGKSDDTPQQPSLF
;
A
#
# COMPACT_ATOMS: atom_id res chain seq x y z
N MET A 1 -20.00 21.31 -1.90
CA MET A 1 -19.28 20.08 -1.53
C MET A 1 -17.80 20.40 -1.55
N PRO A 2 -17.02 20.21 -0.46
CA PRO A 2 -15.57 20.33 -0.57
C PRO A 2 -15.07 19.31 -1.59
N SER A 3 -14.23 19.73 -2.52
CA SER A 3 -13.55 18.81 -3.44
C SER A 3 -12.39 18.17 -2.69
N PHE A 4 -12.60 17.00 -2.09
CA PHE A 4 -11.57 16.20 -1.43
C PHE A 4 -10.70 15.42 -2.44
N ALA A 5 -10.34 16.06 -3.55
CA ALA A 5 -9.40 15.49 -4.52
C ALA A 5 -8.04 15.17 -3.87
N SER A 6 -7.68 15.91 -2.82
CA SER A 6 -6.43 15.79 -2.07
C SER A 6 -6.68 15.96 -0.55
N PRO A 7 -5.80 15.42 0.31
CA PRO A 7 -5.87 15.66 1.75
C PRO A 7 -5.58 17.15 2.08
N PRO A 8 -6.03 17.67 3.23
CA PRO A 8 -5.82 19.08 3.62
C PRO A 8 -4.35 19.52 3.66
N ASN A 9 -3.44 18.62 4.05
CA ASN A 9 -1.99 18.82 3.97
C ASN A 9 -1.36 17.64 3.22
N PRO A 10 -1.17 17.75 1.89
CA PRO A 10 -0.63 16.67 1.06
C PRO A 10 0.76 16.21 1.49
N GLN A 11 1.67 17.14 1.77
CA GLN A 11 3.04 16.78 2.14
C GLN A 11 3.08 15.92 3.41
N ALA A 12 2.42 16.37 4.49
CA ALA A 12 2.40 15.63 5.75
C ALA A 12 1.65 14.29 5.65
N TYR A 13 0.62 14.21 4.79
CA TYR A 13 -0.08 12.94 4.54
C TYR A 13 0.80 11.97 3.74
N TYR A 14 1.49 12.47 2.72
CA TYR A 14 2.34 11.65 1.84
C TYR A 14 3.53 11.08 2.62
N GLU A 15 4.14 11.86 3.50
CA GLU A 15 5.21 11.39 4.39
C GLU A 15 4.76 10.22 5.26
N GLN A 16 3.55 10.29 5.85
CA GLN A 16 2.99 9.18 6.63
C GLN A 16 2.77 7.93 5.77
N VAL A 17 2.24 8.11 4.55
CA VAL A 17 2.08 7.00 3.60
C VAL A 17 3.44 6.37 3.25
N TRP A 18 4.44 7.16 2.89
CA TRP A 18 5.76 6.66 2.51
C TRP A 18 6.45 5.93 3.67
N ASN A 19 6.31 6.44 4.90
CA ASN A 19 6.85 5.78 6.09
C ASN A 19 6.21 4.41 6.34
N ILE A 20 4.92 4.24 6.04
CA ILE A 20 4.26 2.93 6.10
C ILE A 20 4.75 2.03 4.97
N VAL A 21 4.84 2.55 3.74
CA VAL A 21 5.22 1.74 2.57
C VAL A 21 6.65 1.22 2.67
N ARG A 22 7.58 2.00 3.24
CA ARG A 22 8.96 1.54 3.53
C ARG A 22 9.02 0.33 4.46
N GLN A 23 8.00 0.08 5.27
CA GLN A 23 7.96 -1.06 6.20
C GLN A 23 7.44 -2.34 5.54
N ILE A 24 6.89 -2.28 4.32
CA ILE A 24 6.39 -3.47 3.63
C ILE A 24 7.59 -4.33 3.20
N PRO A 25 7.76 -5.56 3.71
CA PRO A 25 8.89 -6.41 3.36
C PRO A 25 8.90 -6.80 1.87
N ALA A 26 10.07 -7.18 1.35
CA ALA A 26 10.16 -7.78 0.02
C ALA A 26 9.30 -9.06 -0.06
N GLY A 27 8.62 -9.24 -1.20
CA GLY A 27 7.70 -10.37 -1.42
C GLY A 27 6.35 -10.22 -0.70
N LYS A 28 6.10 -9.06 -0.08
CA LYS A 28 4.82 -8.70 0.54
C LYS A 28 4.21 -7.47 -0.11
N VAL A 29 2.89 -7.35 -0.01
CA VAL A 29 2.12 -6.24 -0.58
C VAL A 29 1.09 -5.69 0.41
N ALA A 30 0.69 -4.44 0.21
CA ALA A 30 -0.43 -3.83 0.93
C ALA A 30 -1.43 -3.22 -0.05
N ALA A 31 -2.70 -3.23 0.34
CA ALA A 31 -3.73 -2.53 -0.43
C ALA A 31 -3.77 -1.03 -0.10
N TYR A 32 -4.10 -0.17 -1.07
CA TYR A 32 -4.28 1.28 -0.82
C TYR A 32 -5.20 1.57 0.38
N GLY A 33 -6.33 0.86 0.46
CA GLY A 33 -7.29 1.03 1.55
C GLY A 33 -6.78 0.49 2.89
N GLN A 34 -5.85 -0.46 2.90
CA GLN A 34 -5.21 -0.92 4.13
C GLN A 34 -4.26 0.14 4.68
N ILE A 35 -3.42 0.72 3.82
CA ILE A 35 -2.51 1.83 4.21
C ILE A 35 -3.32 3.02 4.71
N ALA A 36 -4.40 3.39 4.02
CA ALA A 36 -5.29 4.47 4.45
C ALA A 36 -5.84 4.27 5.87
N LYS A 37 -6.18 3.02 6.24
CA LYS A 37 -6.69 2.69 7.59
C LYS A 37 -5.63 2.76 8.69
N MET A 38 -4.34 2.74 8.33
CA MET A 38 -3.23 2.87 9.28
C MET A 38 -2.94 4.35 9.63
N ILE A 39 -3.53 5.29 8.89
CA ILE A 39 -3.34 6.73 9.09
C ILE A 39 -4.64 7.31 9.68
N PRO A 40 -4.57 8.07 10.78
CA PRO A 40 -5.75 8.72 11.35
C PRO A 40 -6.30 9.80 10.39
N PRO A 41 -7.61 10.06 10.39
CA PRO A 41 -8.20 11.16 9.63
C PRO A 41 -7.51 12.49 9.98
N PRO A 42 -7.12 13.30 8.98
CA PRO A 42 -6.59 14.64 9.23
C PRO A 42 -7.61 15.52 9.96
N ASN A 43 -7.12 16.47 10.76
CA ASN A 43 -7.99 17.42 11.47
C ASN A 43 -8.95 18.13 10.49
N GLY A 44 -10.23 18.17 10.86
CA GLY A 44 -11.29 18.79 10.04
C GLY A 44 -11.79 17.93 8.88
N VAL A 45 -11.39 16.65 8.80
CA VAL A 45 -11.96 15.67 7.87
C VAL A 45 -12.79 14.66 8.66
N GLU A 46 -14.09 14.61 8.39
CA GLU A 46 -14.99 13.62 8.99
C GLU A 46 -14.58 12.19 8.64
N ILE A 47 -14.82 11.25 9.55
CA ILE A 47 -14.36 9.86 9.44
C ILE A 47 -14.91 9.19 8.18
N GLU A 48 -16.18 9.40 7.86
CA GLU A 48 -16.84 8.82 6.69
C GLU A 48 -16.28 9.41 5.39
N THR A 49 -15.99 10.71 5.40
CA THR A 49 -15.34 11.39 4.28
C THR A 49 -13.94 10.82 4.09
N TYR A 50 -13.15 10.71 5.16
CA TYR A 50 -11.82 10.14 5.11
C TYR A 50 -11.85 8.72 4.53
N ALA A 51 -12.73 7.86 5.03
CA ALA A 51 -12.86 6.48 4.54
C ALA A 51 -13.16 6.39 3.03
N ALA A 52 -13.94 7.34 2.49
CA ALA A 52 -14.29 7.38 1.08
C ALA A 52 -13.15 7.85 0.16
N PHE A 53 -12.29 8.77 0.63
CA PHE A 53 -11.27 9.42 -0.21
C PHE A 53 -9.84 8.94 0.06
N ALA A 54 -9.51 8.50 1.28
CA ALA A 54 -8.16 8.17 1.69
C ALA A 54 -7.44 7.14 0.79
N PRO A 55 -8.08 6.06 0.28
CA PRO A 55 -7.40 5.16 -0.66
C PRO A 55 -6.92 5.85 -1.93
N ARG A 56 -7.66 6.86 -2.43
CA ARG A 56 -7.24 7.68 -3.58
C ARG A 56 -6.10 8.61 -3.21
N TRP A 57 -6.11 9.17 -2.00
CA TRP A 57 -5.01 10.00 -1.51
C TRP A 57 -3.71 9.21 -1.36
N VAL A 58 -3.77 7.96 -0.91
CA VAL A 58 -2.61 7.03 -0.92
C VAL A 58 -2.13 6.82 -2.36
N GLY A 59 -3.04 6.66 -3.32
CA GLY A 59 -2.67 6.60 -4.74
C GLY A 59 -1.92 7.84 -5.23
N GLY A 60 -2.36 9.04 -4.82
CA GLY A 60 -1.65 10.29 -5.08
C GLY A 60 -0.25 10.33 -4.44
N ALA A 61 -0.12 9.86 -3.20
CA ALA A 61 1.18 9.75 -2.52
C ALA A 61 2.14 8.80 -3.25
N MET A 62 1.64 7.69 -3.80
CA MET A 62 2.45 6.76 -4.61
C MET A 62 2.87 7.34 -5.94
N ALA A 63 2.05 8.20 -6.55
CA ALA A 63 2.43 8.90 -7.79
C ALA A 63 3.53 9.96 -7.57
N ALA A 64 3.69 10.44 -6.33
CA ALA A 64 4.66 11.46 -5.94
C ALA A 64 5.80 10.90 -5.06
N CYS A 65 5.98 9.57 -4.99
CA CYS A 65 6.90 8.99 -4.04
C CYS A 65 8.38 9.22 -4.42
N PRO A 66 9.27 9.43 -3.43
CA PRO A 66 10.72 9.38 -3.64
C PRO A 66 11.20 7.98 -4.07
N ASP A 67 12.41 7.92 -4.64
CA ASP A 67 13.00 6.69 -5.20
C ASP A 67 13.23 5.57 -4.16
N ASP A 68 13.39 5.92 -2.89
CA ASP A 68 13.64 4.95 -1.81
C ASP A 68 12.35 4.26 -1.31
N VAL A 69 11.17 4.69 -1.77
CA VAL A 69 9.89 4.11 -1.38
C VAL A 69 9.56 2.92 -2.29
N PRO A 70 9.31 1.71 -1.75
CA PRO A 70 8.99 0.53 -2.55
C PRO A 70 7.53 0.54 -3.05
N TRP A 71 7.22 1.51 -3.91
CA TRP A 71 5.88 1.80 -4.43
C TRP A 71 5.24 0.59 -5.13
N GLN A 72 6.05 -0.30 -5.71
CA GLN A 72 5.56 -1.48 -6.41
C GLN A 72 4.75 -2.41 -5.50
N ARG A 73 5.01 -2.38 -4.18
CA ARG A 73 4.36 -3.23 -3.17
C ARG A 73 2.95 -2.75 -2.80
N VAL A 74 2.46 -1.64 -3.37
CA VAL A 74 1.12 -1.12 -3.13
C VAL A 74 0.18 -1.42 -4.31
N ILE A 75 -0.86 -2.20 -4.05
CA ILE A 75 -1.81 -2.69 -5.07
C ILE A 75 -3.26 -2.43 -4.69
N ASN A 76 -4.21 -2.79 -5.55
CA ASN A 76 -5.63 -2.63 -5.23
C ASN A 76 -6.16 -3.77 -4.34
N SER A 77 -7.33 -3.56 -3.76
CA SER A 77 -7.98 -4.52 -2.84
C SER A 77 -8.41 -5.84 -3.49
N GLN A 78 -8.39 -5.93 -4.82
CA GLN A 78 -8.73 -7.15 -5.56
C GLN A 78 -7.50 -8.04 -5.80
N GLY A 79 -6.34 -7.67 -5.26
CA GLY A 79 -5.08 -8.38 -5.48
C GLY A 79 -4.49 -8.12 -6.86
N LYS A 80 -4.87 -7.02 -7.53
CA LYS A 80 -4.39 -6.66 -8.87
C LYS A 80 -3.52 -5.40 -8.84
N ILE A 81 -2.61 -5.32 -9.80
CA ILE A 81 -1.98 -4.05 -10.17
C ILE A 81 -3.04 -3.16 -10.81
N SER A 82 -3.09 -1.89 -10.40
CA SER A 82 -4.01 -0.92 -11.00
C SER A 82 -3.54 -0.57 -12.42
N GLU A 83 -4.48 -0.44 -13.36
CA GLU A 83 -4.18 -0.06 -14.75
C GLU A 83 -3.71 1.40 -14.83
N ARG A 84 -2.42 1.60 -15.09
CA ARG A 84 -1.76 2.91 -15.24
C ARG A 84 -0.41 2.77 -15.96
N ALA A 85 0.17 3.89 -16.35
CA ALA A 85 1.57 3.92 -16.78
C ALA A 85 2.47 3.31 -15.70
N GLY A 86 3.36 2.39 -16.09
CA GLY A 86 4.24 1.67 -15.16
C GLY A 86 3.67 0.37 -14.56
N ALA A 87 2.44 -0.04 -14.92
CA ALA A 87 1.86 -1.31 -14.46
C ALA A 87 2.74 -2.54 -14.80
N GLU A 88 3.31 -2.56 -16.01
CA GLU A 88 4.23 -3.63 -16.43
C GLU A 88 5.51 -3.65 -15.58
N LYS A 89 6.10 -2.48 -15.32
CA LYS A 89 7.28 -2.37 -14.46
C LYS A 89 6.96 -2.78 -13.02
N GLN A 90 5.77 -2.42 -12.53
CA GLN A 90 5.28 -2.83 -11.22
C GLN A 90 5.20 -4.36 -11.12
N ARG A 91 4.67 -5.02 -12.16
CA ARG A 91 4.59 -6.48 -12.23
C ARG A 91 5.97 -7.11 -12.18
N GLN A 92 6.87 -6.67 -13.05
CA GLN A 92 8.23 -7.20 -13.12
C GLN A 92 8.94 -7.12 -11.77
N LEU A 93 8.88 -5.98 -11.08
CA LEU A 93 9.52 -5.81 -9.77
C LEU A 93 8.92 -6.74 -8.69
N LEU A 94 7.60 -6.97 -8.73
CA LEU A 94 6.96 -7.89 -7.80
C LEU A 94 7.32 -9.35 -8.10
N GLU A 95 7.43 -9.72 -9.36
CA GLU A 95 7.88 -11.06 -9.79
C GLU A 95 9.35 -11.30 -9.41
N GLU A 96 10.22 -10.28 -9.52
CA GLU A 96 11.61 -10.31 -9.02
C GLU A 96 11.67 -10.51 -7.50
N GLU A 97 10.67 -10.04 -6.76
CA GLU A 97 10.49 -10.30 -5.32
C GLU A 97 9.82 -11.66 -5.02
N GLY A 98 9.56 -12.50 -6.04
CA GLY A 98 9.00 -13.84 -5.89
C GLY A 98 7.48 -13.89 -5.79
N ILE A 99 6.77 -12.80 -6.14
CA ILE A 99 5.31 -12.78 -6.18
C ILE A 99 4.82 -13.38 -7.50
N ILE A 100 3.88 -14.31 -7.40
CA ILE A 100 3.31 -15.01 -8.55
C ILE A 100 1.89 -14.51 -8.81
N PHE A 101 1.63 -14.12 -10.05
CA PHE A 101 0.31 -13.74 -10.55
C PHE A 101 -0.42 -14.96 -11.15
N ASP A 102 -1.72 -15.05 -10.93
CA ASP A 102 -2.59 -16.04 -11.55
C ASP A 102 -2.94 -15.67 -13.01
N ALA A 103 -3.68 -16.55 -13.69
CA ALA A 103 -4.12 -16.33 -15.07
C ALA A 103 -5.09 -15.13 -15.26
N LYS A 104 -5.51 -14.46 -14.17
CA LYS A 104 -6.38 -13.28 -14.17
C LYS A 104 -5.64 -12.03 -13.67
N ASP A 105 -4.32 -12.09 -13.63
CA ASP A 105 -3.40 -11.04 -13.14
C ASP A 105 -3.66 -10.64 -11.69
N ARG A 106 -4.02 -11.62 -10.85
CA ARG A 106 -4.21 -11.45 -9.41
C ARG A 106 -3.15 -12.18 -8.62
N ILE A 107 -2.83 -11.66 -7.45
CA ILE A 107 -2.00 -12.35 -6.48
C ILE A 107 -2.85 -12.86 -5.31
N ASP A 108 -2.38 -13.91 -4.66
CA ASP A 108 -3.01 -14.40 -3.43
C ASP A 108 -2.66 -13.49 -2.26
N LEU A 109 -3.59 -12.60 -1.89
CA LEU A 109 -3.45 -11.70 -0.74
C LEU A 109 -3.34 -12.44 0.60
N LYS A 110 -3.78 -13.69 0.73
CA LYS A 110 -3.54 -14.47 1.95
C LYS A 110 -2.07 -14.85 2.10
N LYS A 111 -1.39 -15.10 0.98
CA LYS A 111 0.03 -15.48 0.94
C LYS A 111 0.95 -14.26 0.97
N TYR A 112 0.69 -13.28 0.10
CA TYR A 112 1.56 -12.12 -0.11
C TYR A 112 1.11 -10.87 0.65
N GLY A 113 -0.09 -10.86 1.24
CA GLY A 113 -0.57 -9.72 2.02
C GLY A 113 0.31 -9.46 3.25
N TRP A 114 0.70 -8.19 3.40
CA TRP A 114 1.37 -7.70 4.59
C TRP A 114 0.35 -7.48 5.70
N SER A 115 0.65 -7.92 6.92
CA SER A 115 -0.25 -7.80 8.08
C SER A 115 -0.18 -6.45 8.80
N GLY A 116 0.77 -5.58 8.41
CA GLY A 116 1.07 -4.35 9.14
C GLY A 116 2.06 -4.52 10.31
N LYS A 117 2.59 -5.73 10.51
CA LYS A 117 3.68 -6.01 11.44
C LYS A 117 4.93 -6.34 10.63
N SER A 118 6.07 -5.76 10.99
CA SER A 118 7.36 -6.24 10.51
C SER A 118 7.59 -7.62 11.12
N ASP A 119 7.70 -8.66 10.29
CA ASP A 119 8.06 -10.01 10.73
C ASP A 119 9.53 -10.03 11.17
N ASP A 120 9.82 -9.41 12.31
CA ASP A 120 11.11 -9.48 13.00
C ASP A 120 10.98 -10.41 14.21
N THR A 121 10.32 -11.56 14.00
CA THR A 121 10.21 -12.61 15.02
C THR A 121 11.11 -13.76 14.58
N PRO A 122 12.25 -14.02 15.26
CA PRO A 122 12.92 -15.29 15.15
C PRO A 122 11.89 -16.37 15.51
N GLN A 123 11.58 -17.26 14.58
CA GLN A 123 10.85 -18.48 14.89
C GLN A 123 11.69 -19.25 15.92
N GLN A 124 11.37 -19.10 17.21
CA GLN A 124 11.87 -20.02 18.22
C GLN A 124 11.30 -21.40 17.88
N PRO A 125 12.14 -22.43 17.66
CA PRO A 125 11.64 -23.77 17.49
C PRO A 125 10.93 -24.17 18.77
N SER A 126 9.64 -24.52 18.65
CA SER A 126 8.88 -25.17 19.71
C SER A 126 9.54 -26.52 20.01
N LEU A 127 10.47 -26.52 20.96
CA LEU A 127 10.81 -27.72 21.72
C LEU A 127 9.93 -27.70 22.97
N PHE A 128 8.98 -28.64 23.01
CA PHE A 128 8.49 -29.46 24.13
C PHE A 128 7.07 -29.95 23.82
#